data_AF-A0A812XBX8-F1
#
_entry.id   AF-A0A812XBX8-F1
#
_cell.length_a   1.000
_cell.length_b   1.000
_cell.length_c   1.000
_cell.angle_alpha   90.00
_cell.angle_beta   90.00
_cell.angle_gamma   90.00
#
_symmetry.space_group_name_H-M   'P 1'
#
loop_
_entity.id
_entity.type
_entity.pdbx_description
1 polymer ?
#
loop_
_entity_poly.entity_id
_entity_poly.type
_entity_poly.pdbx_seq_one_letter_code
_entity_poly.pdbx_strand_id
1 'polypeptide(L)'
;MKFVSIIQKRASAAPGKSMILNPEDYAAAGGELLVIAMVLSWVLTRLGYKESRMLAVDHDIIKDNQLKRRVGYNNLCVGWDMAPAKYFAGPIFVGIVFFESRFMQLSYQRAAIDPSSNRNEITNFFSTLSWMVCILIFVCSPVENATLHTFSFVQLVVFGYFAYAANFVTTDVKYHPRGSHVFIGIFGFFSLMFGTCAVVQFLMYSEETGPGPIPWWVTATGDYGWFVCLGVQGYMRPRAPSLRLDFALTSDDDFQVLGERKPAVESGRTSGSP
;
A
#
# COMPACT_ATOMS: atom_id res chain seq x y z
N MET A 1 10.87 3.99 13.55
CA MET A 1 9.74 3.62 12.68
C MET A 1 8.90 4.86 12.41
N LYS A 2 8.65 5.15 11.15
CA LYS A 2 7.93 6.35 10.67
C LYS A 2 6.49 6.39 11.16
N PHE A 3 5.80 5.24 11.23
CA PHE A 3 4.41 5.20 11.69
C PHE A 3 4.24 5.71 13.13
N VAL A 4 5.16 5.37 14.04
CA VAL A 4 5.14 5.84 15.44
C VAL A 4 5.27 7.36 15.50
N SER A 5 6.21 7.92 14.72
CA SER A 5 6.40 9.37 14.63
C SER A 5 5.16 10.08 14.08
N ILE A 6 4.45 9.50 13.10
CA ILE A 6 3.23 10.11 12.53
C ILE A 6 2.11 10.15 13.58
N ILE A 7 1.92 9.06 14.33
CA ILE A 7 0.90 8.97 15.40
C ILE A 7 1.20 10.00 16.49
N GLN A 8 2.45 10.07 16.96
CA GLN A 8 2.87 11.03 17.99
C GLN A 8 2.68 12.48 17.54
N LYS A 9 3.07 12.82 16.30
CA LYS A 9 2.86 14.17 15.74
C LYS A 9 1.39 14.56 15.73
N ARG A 10 0.51 13.66 15.30
CA ARG A 10 -0.95 13.90 15.28
C ARG A 10 -1.53 14.05 16.68
N ALA A 11 -1.13 13.20 17.63
CA ALA A 11 -1.59 13.28 19.02
C ALA A 11 -1.16 14.60 19.71
N SER A 12 -0.03 15.18 19.28
CA SER A 12 0.47 16.46 19.80
C SER A 12 -0.07 17.71 19.10
N ALA A 13 -0.91 17.56 18.07
CA ALA A 13 -1.46 18.68 17.31
C ALA A 13 -2.52 19.41 18.15
N ALA A 14 -2.12 20.54 18.74
CA ALA A 14 -3.03 21.43 19.47
C ALA A 14 -3.66 22.47 18.52
N PRO A 15 -4.87 22.98 18.85
CA PRO A 15 -5.46 24.11 18.13
C PRO A 15 -4.50 25.28 18.00
N GLY A 16 -4.44 25.91 16.82
CA GLY A 16 -3.55 27.04 16.54
C GLY A 16 -2.09 26.68 16.29
N LYS A 17 -1.71 25.40 16.33
CA LYS A 17 -0.38 24.95 15.91
C LYS A 17 -0.39 24.46 14.47
N SER A 18 0.63 24.87 13.72
CA SER A 18 0.89 24.34 12.38
C SER A 18 1.57 22.97 12.48
N MET A 19 1.23 22.07 11.56
CA MET A 19 1.86 20.76 11.42
C MET A 19 2.55 20.66 10.06
N ILE A 20 3.79 20.20 10.06
CA ILE A 20 4.52 19.90 8.83
C ILE A 20 4.40 18.41 8.54
N LEU A 21 3.76 18.06 7.43
CA LEU A 21 3.59 16.70 6.94
C LEU A 21 4.42 16.46 5.70
N ASN A 22 5.23 15.40 5.73
CA ASN A 22 5.88 14.89 4.54
C ASN A 22 5.11 13.64 4.07
N PRO A 23 4.42 13.68 2.90
CA PRO A 23 3.73 12.54 2.31
C PRO A 23 4.58 11.27 2.29
N GLU A 24 5.86 11.36 1.94
CA GLU A 24 6.75 10.21 1.82
C GLU A 24 7.00 9.50 3.15
N ASP A 25 6.81 10.18 4.30
CA ASP A 25 6.81 9.52 5.61
C ASP A 25 5.65 8.51 5.74
N TYR A 26 4.50 8.76 5.11
CA TYR A 26 3.36 7.84 5.12
C TYR A 26 3.64 6.61 4.24
N ALA A 27 4.20 6.79 3.04
CA ALA A 27 4.61 5.65 2.20
C ALA A 27 5.70 4.80 2.89
N ALA A 28 6.67 5.44 3.53
CA ALA A 28 7.69 4.73 4.31
C ALA A 28 7.06 3.97 5.50
N ALA A 29 6.08 4.55 6.19
CA ALA A 29 5.33 3.89 7.25
C ALA A 29 4.55 2.67 6.75
N GLY A 30 3.91 2.75 5.58
CA GLY A 30 3.24 1.62 4.92
C GLY A 30 4.20 0.48 4.62
N GLY A 31 5.35 0.78 4.01
CA GLY A 31 6.41 -0.20 3.72
C GLY A 31 6.99 -0.84 4.98
N GLU A 32 7.32 -0.07 6.02
CA GLU A 32 7.79 -0.60 7.31
C GLU A 32 6.76 -1.56 7.93
N LEU A 33 5.48 -1.17 7.92
CA LEU A 33 4.41 -1.96 8.49
C LEU A 33 4.17 -3.26 7.71
N LEU A 34 4.34 -3.25 6.37
CA LEU A 34 4.30 -4.45 5.52
C LEU A 34 5.40 -5.45 5.87
N VAL A 35 6.64 -4.97 6.06
CA VAL A 35 7.76 -5.83 6.46
C VAL A 35 7.51 -6.45 7.84
N ILE A 36 7.03 -5.65 8.80
CA ILE A 36 6.67 -6.14 10.14
C ILE A 36 5.56 -7.19 10.05
N ALA A 37 4.50 -6.91 9.30
CA ALA A 37 3.40 -7.85 9.07
C ALA A 37 3.92 -9.16 8.48
N MET A 38 4.80 -9.10 7.49
CA MET A 38 5.38 -10.28 6.86
C MET A 38 6.18 -11.14 7.85
N VAL A 39 7.15 -10.52 8.54
CA VAL A 39 8.02 -11.23 9.49
C VAL A 39 7.21 -11.90 10.59
N LEU A 40 6.30 -11.15 11.23
CA LEU A 40 5.49 -11.67 12.32
C LEU A 40 4.52 -12.75 11.84
N SER A 41 3.97 -12.63 10.63
CA SER A 41 3.07 -13.65 10.08
C SER A 41 3.79 -14.96 9.77
N TRP A 42 5.03 -14.91 9.29
CA TRP A 42 5.85 -16.12 9.14
C TRP A 42 6.21 -16.75 10.48
N VAL A 43 6.51 -15.96 11.51
CA VAL A 43 6.71 -16.47 12.87
C VAL A 43 5.44 -17.15 13.37
N LEU A 44 4.28 -16.49 13.26
CA LEU A 44 3.00 -17.05 13.67
C LEU A 44 2.63 -18.31 12.89
N THR A 45 2.89 -18.35 11.58
CA THR A 45 2.68 -19.54 10.74
C THR A 45 3.55 -20.70 11.21
N ARG A 46 4.82 -20.44 11.55
CA ARG A 46 5.74 -21.47 12.07
C ARG A 46 5.36 -21.96 13.47
N LEU A 47 4.87 -21.08 14.33
CA LEU A 47 4.40 -21.43 15.67
C LEU A 47 3.08 -22.19 15.62
N GLY A 48 2.09 -21.67 14.90
CA GLY A 48 0.80 -22.33 14.67
C GLY A 48 0.96 -23.68 13.99
N TYR A 49 1.92 -23.83 13.08
CA TYR A 49 2.26 -25.12 12.48
C TYR A 49 2.64 -26.19 13.52
N LYS A 50 3.36 -25.82 14.60
CA LYS A 50 3.70 -26.78 15.66
C LYS A 50 2.46 -27.23 16.43
N GLU A 51 1.52 -26.32 16.66
CA GLU A 51 0.28 -26.58 17.39
C GLU A 51 -0.73 -27.38 16.55
N SER A 52 -0.92 -27.04 15.27
CA SER A 52 -1.80 -27.79 14.36
C SER A 52 -1.32 -29.23 14.13
N ARG A 53 0.00 -29.45 14.15
CA ARG A 53 0.57 -30.81 14.10
C ARG A 53 0.21 -31.64 15.34
N MET A 54 0.01 -30.99 16.49
CA MET A 54 -0.47 -31.64 17.72
C MET A 54 -1.96 -32.01 17.62
N LEU A 55 -2.74 -31.28 16.82
CA LEU A 55 -4.17 -31.50 16.62
C LEU A 55 -4.52 -32.42 15.43
N ALA A 56 -3.52 -33.11 14.83
CA ALA A 56 -3.70 -34.05 13.73
C ALA A 56 -4.45 -33.50 12.49
N VAL A 57 -4.44 -32.18 12.28
CA VAL A 57 -4.92 -31.57 11.03
C VAL A 57 -3.77 -31.63 10.02
N ASP A 58 -3.84 -32.58 9.09
CA ASP A 58 -2.76 -33.03 8.20
C ASP A 58 -2.44 -32.06 7.04
N HIS A 59 -2.46 -30.75 7.30
CA HIS A 59 -2.13 -29.73 6.31
C HIS A 59 -0.77 -29.10 6.61
N ASP A 60 0.29 -29.70 6.05
CA ASP A 60 1.62 -29.11 6.07
C ASP A 60 1.75 -28.00 5.02
N ILE A 61 1.14 -26.83 5.30
CA ILE A 61 1.11 -25.70 4.36
C ILE A 61 2.50 -25.28 3.89
N ILE A 62 3.54 -25.49 4.70
CA ILE A 62 4.90 -25.06 4.37
C ILE A 62 5.56 -26.07 3.43
N LYS A 63 5.29 -27.37 3.62
CA LYS A 63 5.82 -28.39 2.72
C LYS A 63 5.02 -28.47 1.44
N ASP A 64 3.70 -28.33 1.50
CA ASP A 64 2.81 -28.50 0.38
C ASP A 64 1.60 -27.57 0.48
N ASN A 65 1.50 -26.64 -0.47
CA ASN A 65 0.37 -25.72 -0.60
C ASN A 65 0.10 -25.41 -2.07
N GLN A 66 -1.09 -24.90 -2.35
CA GLN A 66 -1.55 -24.62 -3.71
C GLN A 66 -0.64 -23.63 -4.46
N LEU A 67 -0.09 -22.62 -3.76
CA LEU A 67 0.82 -21.66 -4.38
C LEU A 67 2.15 -22.33 -4.73
N LYS A 68 2.73 -23.10 -3.81
CA LYS A 68 3.97 -23.86 -4.04
C LYS A 68 3.85 -24.87 -5.18
N ARG A 69 2.70 -25.52 -5.33
CA ARG A 69 2.44 -26.41 -6.49
C ARG A 69 2.44 -25.65 -7.82
N ARG A 70 1.99 -24.38 -7.81
CA ARG A 70 1.88 -23.53 -9.01
C ARG A 70 3.18 -22.81 -9.37
N VAL A 71 3.95 -22.36 -8.40
CA VAL A 71 5.18 -21.57 -8.64
C VAL A 71 6.48 -22.29 -8.28
N GLY A 72 6.39 -23.45 -7.63
CA GLY A 72 7.53 -24.30 -7.26
C GLY A 72 8.29 -23.89 -5.99
N TYR A 73 7.84 -22.85 -5.27
CA TYR A 73 8.45 -22.40 -4.01
C TYR A 73 7.39 -21.83 -3.05
N ASN A 74 7.77 -21.63 -1.79
CA ASN A 74 6.90 -20.93 -0.84
C ASN A 74 7.03 -19.43 -1.04
N ASN A 75 6.06 -18.82 -1.74
CA ASN A 75 5.99 -17.38 -1.84
C ASN A 75 5.77 -16.75 -0.46
N LEU A 76 6.20 -15.51 -0.30
CA LEU A 76 6.15 -14.84 1.00
C LEU A 76 4.71 -14.71 1.54
N CYS A 77 3.70 -14.61 0.66
CA CYS A 77 2.29 -14.52 1.07
C CYS A 77 1.74 -15.79 1.74
N VAL A 78 2.40 -16.96 1.62
CA VAL A 78 1.98 -18.18 2.36
C VAL A 78 1.93 -17.94 3.87
N GLY A 79 2.76 -17.04 4.39
CA GLY A 79 2.72 -16.62 5.79
C GLY A 79 1.40 -15.94 6.19
N TRP A 80 0.58 -15.48 5.24
CA TRP A 80 -0.70 -14.81 5.46
C TRP A 80 -1.93 -15.68 5.19
N ASP A 81 -1.75 -16.88 4.63
CA ASP A 81 -2.85 -17.68 4.10
C ASP A 81 -3.62 -18.47 5.16
N MET A 82 -3.03 -18.62 6.36
CA MET A 82 -3.60 -19.48 7.41
C MET A 82 -3.73 -18.79 8.76
N ALA A 83 -4.70 -19.26 9.55
CA ALA A 83 -4.81 -18.90 10.96
C ALA A 83 -3.60 -19.43 11.76
N PRO A 84 -3.14 -18.70 12.79
CA PRO A 84 -3.64 -17.40 13.25
C PRO A 84 -3.06 -16.20 12.47
N ALA A 85 -2.04 -16.42 11.63
CA ALA A 85 -1.31 -15.35 10.95
C ALA A 85 -2.20 -14.49 10.05
N LYS A 86 -3.17 -15.08 9.34
CA LYS A 86 -4.18 -14.39 8.54
C LYS A 86 -4.97 -13.34 9.34
N TYR A 87 -5.43 -13.71 10.54
CA TYR A 87 -6.23 -12.83 11.40
C TYR A 87 -5.41 -11.71 12.05
N PHE A 88 -4.10 -11.92 12.18
CA PHE A 88 -3.16 -10.91 12.60
C PHE A 88 -2.80 -9.95 11.46
N ALA A 89 -2.47 -10.48 10.28
CA ALA A 89 -2.00 -9.74 9.13
C ALA A 89 -3.09 -8.86 8.50
N GLY A 90 -4.33 -9.37 8.40
CA GLY A 90 -5.44 -8.64 7.77
C GLY A 90 -5.67 -7.23 8.36
N PRO A 91 -5.88 -7.08 9.68
CA PRO A 91 -6.03 -5.76 10.32
C PRO A 91 -4.81 -4.85 10.13
N ILE A 92 -3.60 -5.39 10.18
CA ILE A 92 -2.37 -4.62 9.92
C ILE A 92 -2.34 -4.13 8.48
N PHE A 93 -2.76 -4.97 7.53
CA PHE A 93 -2.82 -4.62 6.12
C PHE A 93 -3.81 -3.50 5.83
N VAL A 94 -4.94 -3.42 6.57
CA VAL A 94 -5.82 -2.24 6.52
C VAL A 94 -5.07 -0.96 6.93
N GLY A 95 -4.21 -1.05 7.95
CA GLY A 95 -3.31 0.04 8.33
C GLY A 95 -2.33 0.44 7.21
N ILE A 96 -1.76 -0.53 6.50
CA ILE A 96 -0.88 -0.29 5.34
C ILE A 96 -1.65 0.46 4.25
N VAL A 97 -2.85 -0.02 3.89
CA VAL A 97 -3.72 0.62 2.89
C VAL A 97 -4.06 2.05 3.31
N PHE A 98 -4.31 2.30 4.59
CA PHE A 98 -4.51 3.67 5.11
C PHE A 98 -3.28 4.55 4.88
N PHE A 99 -2.09 4.10 5.24
CA PHE A 99 -0.85 4.88 5.08
C PHE A 99 -0.57 5.20 3.61
N GLU A 100 -0.70 4.22 2.73
CA GLU A 100 -0.48 4.39 1.29
C GLU A 100 -1.54 5.28 0.65
N SER A 101 -2.82 5.10 0.99
CA SER A 101 -3.91 5.99 0.54
C SER A 101 -3.68 7.43 1.03
N ARG A 102 -3.18 7.61 2.25
CA ARG A 102 -2.90 8.94 2.79
C ARG A 102 -1.69 9.58 2.10
N PHE A 103 -0.66 8.80 1.76
CA PHE A 103 0.44 9.28 0.92
C PHE A 103 -0.09 9.82 -0.42
N MET A 104 -0.93 9.05 -1.12
CA MET A 104 -1.49 9.45 -2.42
C MET A 104 -2.38 10.69 -2.31
N GLN A 105 -3.22 10.76 -1.28
CA GLN A 105 -4.07 11.94 -1.01
C GLN A 105 -3.24 13.19 -0.75
N LEU A 106 -2.20 13.11 0.08
CA LEU A 106 -1.34 14.26 0.35
C LEU A 106 -0.52 14.66 -0.88
N SER A 107 -0.09 13.70 -1.70
CA SER A 107 0.57 13.98 -2.97
C SER A 107 -0.35 14.74 -3.94
N TYR A 108 -1.64 14.36 -4.00
CA TYR A 108 -2.65 15.11 -4.75
C TYR A 108 -2.85 16.54 -4.22
N GLN A 109 -2.98 16.71 -2.90
CA GLN A 109 -3.10 18.03 -2.27
C GLN A 109 -1.87 18.91 -2.54
N ARG A 110 -0.67 18.33 -2.55
CA ARG A 110 0.56 19.03 -2.91
C ARG A 110 0.53 19.54 -4.35
N ALA A 111 0.13 18.70 -5.30
CA ALA A 111 -0.02 19.07 -6.71
C ALA A 111 -1.05 20.20 -6.92
N ALA A 112 -2.11 20.22 -6.12
CA ALA A 112 -3.12 21.29 -6.16
C ALA A 112 -2.60 22.64 -5.64
N ILE A 113 -1.72 22.64 -4.64
CA ILE A 113 -1.14 23.87 -4.04
C ILE A 113 0.00 24.41 -4.90
N ASP A 114 0.84 23.50 -5.41
CA ASP A 114 1.96 23.84 -6.28
C ASP A 114 1.75 23.14 -7.63
N PRO A 115 1.17 23.81 -8.64
CA PRO A 115 0.94 23.24 -9.97
C PRO A 115 2.22 22.88 -10.73
N SER A 116 3.37 23.42 -10.29
CA SER A 116 4.69 23.02 -10.78
C SER A 116 5.18 21.72 -10.14
N SER A 117 4.58 21.34 -9.02
CA SER A 117 4.81 20.05 -8.39
C SER A 117 4.06 18.93 -9.12
N ASN A 118 4.81 17.87 -9.36
CA ASN A 118 4.39 16.50 -9.61
C ASN A 118 2.91 16.20 -9.98
N ARG A 119 2.61 16.09 -11.28
CA ARG A 119 1.33 15.60 -11.81
C ARG A 119 1.30 14.08 -11.98
N ASN A 120 1.29 13.35 -10.87
CA ASN A 120 1.18 11.88 -10.85
C ASN A 120 -0.22 11.36 -10.48
N GLU A 121 -1.26 12.12 -10.79
CA GLU A 121 -2.63 11.82 -10.36
C GLU A 121 -3.09 10.44 -10.84
N ILE A 122 -2.81 10.12 -12.12
CA ILE A 122 -3.19 8.85 -12.73
C ILE A 122 -2.48 7.68 -12.04
N THR A 123 -1.16 7.77 -11.84
CA THR A 123 -0.38 6.69 -11.22
C THR A 123 -0.71 6.54 -9.74
N ASN A 124 -0.97 7.63 -9.03
CA ASN A 124 -1.44 7.61 -7.65
C ASN A 124 -2.83 6.97 -7.51
N PHE A 125 -3.75 7.25 -8.45
CA PHE A 125 -5.06 6.60 -8.50
C PHE A 125 -4.93 5.09 -8.68
N PHE A 126 -4.21 4.63 -9.72
CA PHE A 126 -4.02 3.20 -9.96
C PHE A 126 -3.28 2.52 -8.82
N SER A 127 -2.30 3.18 -8.20
CA SER A 127 -1.61 2.63 -7.03
C SER A 127 -2.53 2.52 -5.81
N THR A 128 -3.41 3.49 -5.57
CA THR A 128 -4.39 3.43 -4.48
C THR A 128 -5.37 2.28 -4.70
N LEU A 129 -5.93 2.19 -5.91
CA LEU A 129 -6.81 1.10 -6.30
C LEU A 129 -6.11 -0.26 -6.16
N SER A 130 -4.84 -0.32 -6.54
CA SER A 130 -4.01 -1.50 -6.44
C SER A 130 -3.84 -1.98 -5.00
N TRP A 131 -3.57 -1.08 -4.05
CA TRP A 131 -3.52 -1.42 -2.62
C TRP A 131 -4.87 -1.93 -2.10
N MET A 132 -5.98 -1.33 -2.54
CA MET A 132 -7.33 -1.79 -2.15
C MET A 132 -7.64 -3.18 -2.71
N VAL A 133 -7.33 -3.45 -3.98
CA VAL A 133 -7.50 -4.76 -4.61
C VAL A 133 -6.64 -5.82 -3.92
N CYS A 134 -5.44 -5.46 -3.46
CA CYS A 134 -4.57 -6.40 -2.76
C CYS A 134 -5.14 -6.91 -1.43
N ILE A 135 -6.16 -6.26 -0.84
CA ILE A 135 -6.87 -6.80 0.35
C ILE A 135 -7.50 -8.17 0.04
N LEU A 136 -7.83 -8.45 -1.23
CA LEU A 136 -8.42 -9.72 -1.64
C LEU A 136 -7.54 -10.94 -1.31
N ILE A 137 -6.24 -10.79 -1.04
CA ILE A 137 -5.39 -11.89 -0.54
C ILE A 137 -5.94 -12.50 0.77
N PHE A 138 -6.61 -11.70 1.61
CA PHE A 138 -7.22 -12.17 2.86
C PHE A 138 -8.63 -12.70 2.67
N VAL A 139 -9.29 -12.38 1.56
CA VAL A 139 -10.67 -12.80 1.29
C VAL A 139 -10.67 -14.08 0.46
N CYS A 140 -9.91 -14.12 -0.62
CA CYS A 140 -9.81 -15.24 -1.53
C CYS A 140 -8.77 -16.24 -1.02
N SER A 141 -9.23 -17.39 -0.53
CA SER A 141 -8.33 -18.47 -0.14
C SER A 141 -7.55 -18.99 -1.36
N PRO A 142 -6.23 -19.24 -1.26
CA PRO A 142 -5.49 -19.87 -2.36
C PRO A 142 -5.96 -21.31 -2.63
N VAL A 143 -6.69 -21.92 -1.69
CA VAL A 143 -7.34 -23.24 -1.88
C VAL A 143 -8.53 -23.15 -2.82
N GLU A 144 -9.30 -22.07 -2.73
CA GLU A 144 -10.51 -21.87 -3.54
C GLU A 144 -10.18 -21.25 -4.89
N ASN A 145 -9.31 -20.23 -4.91
CA ASN A 145 -8.93 -19.54 -6.13
C ASN A 145 -7.52 -18.93 -6.02
N ALA A 146 -6.51 -19.79 -6.19
CA ALA A 146 -5.10 -19.39 -6.22
C ALA A 146 -4.79 -18.29 -7.25
N THR A 147 -5.50 -18.29 -8.40
CA THR A 147 -5.29 -17.31 -9.46
C THR A 147 -5.72 -15.92 -9.02
N LEU A 148 -6.95 -15.77 -8.50
CA LEU A 148 -7.44 -14.49 -7.99
C LEU A 148 -6.63 -14.01 -6.79
N HIS A 149 -6.32 -14.92 -5.86
CA HIS A 149 -5.44 -14.65 -4.72
C HIS A 149 -4.10 -14.05 -5.19
N THR A 150 -3.42 -14.73 -6.10
CA THR A 150 -2.10 -14.30 -6.58
C THR A 150 -2.18 -13.05 -7.46
N PHE A 151 -3.18 -12.95 -8.33
CA PHE A 151 -3.38 -11.78 -9.18
C PHE A 151 -3.59 -10.51 -8.35
N SER A 152 -4.36 -10.62 -7.26
CA SER A 152 -4.60 -9.48 -6.36
C SER A 152 -3.31 -8.92 -5.73
N PHE A 153 -2.28 -9.76 -5.57
CA PHE A 153 -0.95 -9.35 -5.11
C PHE A 153 -0.02 -8.92 -6.25
N VAL A 154 0.07 -9.70 -7.34
CA VAL A 154 1.02 -9.42 -8.44
C VAL A 154 0.75 -8.07 -9.10
N GLN A 155 -0.51 -7.67 -9.22
CA GLN A 155 -0.86 -6.34 -9.73
C GLN A 155 -0.31 -5.21 -8.84
N LEU A 156 -0.22 -5.42 -7.51
CA LEU A 156 0.39 -4.47 -6.58
C LEU A 156 1.88 -4.30 -6.81
N VAL A 157 2.59 -5.38 -7.11
CA VAL A 157 4.03 -5.34 -7.42
C VAL A 157 4.29 -4.43 -8.63
N VAL A 158 3.54 -4.63 -9.71
CA VAL A 158 3.72 -3.91 -10.97
C VAL A 158 3.28 -2.45 -10.85
N PHE A 159 2.06 -2.19 -10.38
CA PHE A 159 1.56 -0.82 -10.24
C PHE A 159 2.29 -0.04 -9.15
N GLY A 160 2.73 -0.69 -8.07
CA GLY A 160 3.55 -0.08 -7.03
C GLY A 160 4.89 0.41 -7.58
N TYR A 161 5.54 -0.35 -8.46
CA TYR A 161 6.74 0.12 -9.16
C TYR A 161 6.45 1.31 -10.06
N PHE A 162 5.42 1.27 -10.91
CA PHE A 162 5.09 2.41 -11.78
C PHE A 162 4.75 3.67 -11.00
N ALA A 163 4.06 3.54 -9.86
CA ALA A 163 3.79 4.66 -8.97
C ALA A 163 5.07 5.22 -8.34
N TYR A 164 5.99 4.35 -7.91
CA TYR A 164 7.31 4.77 -7.42
C TYR A 164 8.11 5.48 -8.52
N ALA A 165 8.17 4.91 -9.71
CA ALA A 165 8.92 5.45 -10.84
C ALA A 165 8.36 6.79 -11.32
N ALA A 166 7.04 6.92 -11.39
CA ALA A 166 6.37 8.18 -11.68
C ALA A 166 6.76 9.23 -10.64
N ASN A 167 6.66 8.92 -9.34
CA ASN A 167 7.07 9.82 -8.25
C ASN A 167 8.54 10.21 -8.34
N PHE A 168 9.39 9.28 -8.77
CA PHE A 168 10.81 9.52 -8.94
C PHE A 168 11.10 10.52 -10.06
N VAL A 169 10.55 10.31 -11.26
CA VAL A 169 10.79 11.13 -12.46
C VAL A 169 10.30 12.56 -12.30
N THR A 170 9.20 12.73 -11.59
CA THR A 170 8.49 14.01 -11.42
C THR A 170 8.96 14.82 -10.22
N THR A 171 9.70 14.19 -9.30
CA THR A 171 10.31 14.91 -8.18
C THR A 171 11.64 15.52 -8.64
N ASP A 172 11.84 16.81 -8.35
CA ASP A 172 13.10 17.53 -8.65
C ASP A 172 14.32 16.76 -8.11
N VAL A 173 15.34 16.62 -8.96
CA VAL A 173 16.59 15.86 -8.71
C VAL A 173 17.26 16.26 -7.40
N LYS A 174 17.13 17.51 -6.94
CA LYS A 174 17.71 17.96 -5.66
C LYS A 174 17.14 17.23 -4.44
N TYR A 175 15.95 16.63 -4.56
CA TYR A 175 15.31 15.85 -3.50
C TYR A 175 15.62 14.35 -3.57
N HIS A 176 16.46 13.91 -4.51
CA HIS A 176 16.80 12.51 -4.70
C HIS A 176 17.91 12.09 -3.75
N PRO A 177 17.71 11.06 -2.91
CA PRO A 177 18.76 10.50 -2.08
C PRO A 177 19.93 9.96 -2.92
N ARG A 178 21.15 9.93 -2.35
CA ARG A 178 22.29 9.29 -3.02
C ARG A 178 21.99 7.81 -3.26
N GLY A 179 22.25 7.35 -4.49
CA GLY A 179 22.00 5.95 -4.90
C GLY A 179 20.56 5.66 -5.33
N SER A 180 19.63 6.61 -5.21
CA SER A 180 18.22 6.40 -5.55
C SER A 180 17.99 6.03 -7.03
N HIS A 181 18.86 6.51 -7.93
CA HIS A 181 18.85 6.21 -9.37
C HIS A 181 19.25 4.76 -9.68
N VAL A 182 20.18 4.20 -8.90
CA VAL A 182 20.53 2.78 -9.00
C VAL A 182 19.40 1.95 -8.40
N PHE A 183 18.85 2.40 -7.26
CA PHE A 183 17.76 1.73 -6.59
C PHE A 183 16.51 1.58 -7.47
N ILE A 184 16.07 2.63 -8.18
CA ILE A 184 14.89 2.53 -9.07
C ILE A 184 15.10 1.48 -10.17
N GLY A 185 16.32 1.35 -10.71
CA GLY A 185 16.65 0.30 -11.67
C GLY A 185 16.55 -1.09 -11.07
N ILE A 186 17.11 -1.30 -9.87
CA ILE A 186 17.03 -2.57 -9.13
C ILE A 186 15.57 -2.90 -8.78
N PHE A 187 14.82 -1.92 -8.28
CA PHE A 187 13.42 -2.11 -7.89
C PHE A 187 12.55 -2.44 -9.10
N GLY A 188 12.76 -1.76 -10.23
CA GLY A 188 12.10 -2.07 -11.49
C GLY A 188 12.43 -3.46 -12.02
N PHE A 189 13.71 -3.85 -11.97
CA PHE A 189 14.13 -5.20 -12.34
C PHE A 189 13.36 -6.27 -11.54
N PHE A 190 13.38 -6.21 -10.20
CA PHE A 190 12.68 -7.22 -9.40
C PHE A 190 11.16 -7.18 -9.58
N SER A 191 10.56 -5.99 -9.66
CA SER A 191 9.10 -5.84 -9.81
C SER A 191 8.60 -6.42 -11.14
N LEU A 192 9.24 -6.07 -12.25
CA LEU A 192 8.84 -6.53 -13.57
C LEU A 192 9.22 -8.00 -13.79
N MET A 193 10.41 -8.42 -13.36
CA MET A 193 10.82 -9.82 -13.43
C MET A 193 9.84 -10.71 -12.65
N PHE A 194 9.52 -10.37 -11.40
CA PHE A 194 8.58 -11.14 -10.60
C PHE A 194 7.18 -11.15 -11.23
N GLY A 195 6.66 -9.99 -11.62
CA GLY A 195 5.33 -9.88 -12.23
C GLY A 195 5.19 -10.73 -13.50
N THR A 196 6.15 -10.62 -14.42
CA THR A 196 6.17 -11.44 -15.64
C THR A 196 6.31 -12.93 -15.32
N CYS A 197 7.22 -13.30 -14.40
CA CYS A 197 7.41 -14.70 -14.04
C CYS A 197 6.14 -15.30 -13.43
N ALA A 198 5.51 -14.61 -12.49
CA ALA A 198 4.29 -15.06 -11.84
C ALA A 198 3.14 -15.24 -12.85
N VAL A 199 2.95 -14.28 -13.78
CA VAL A 199 1.93 -14.40 -14.83
C VAL A 199 2.19 -15.62 -15.71
N VAL A 200 3.42 -15.82 -16.20
CA VAL A 200 3.75 -16.98 -17.04
C VAL A 200 3.54 -18.29 -16.28
N GLN A 201 3.99 -18.38 -15.02
CA GLN A 201 3.78 -19.56 -14.18
C GLN A 201 2.30 -19.91 -14.04
N PHE A 202 1.44 -18.92 -13.78
CA PHE A 202 0.01 -19.15 -13.60
C PHE A 202 -0.74 -19.46 -14.90
N LEU A 203 -0.36 -18.83 -16.01
CA LEU A 203 -0.95 -19.11 -17.33
C LEU A 203 -0.56 -20.49 -17.86
N MET A 204 0.63 -20.96 -17.54
CA MET A 204 1.16 -22.25 -18.02
C MET A 204 1.05 -23.39 -16.99
N TYR A 205 0.44 -23.14 -15.83
CA TYR A 205 0.22 -24.17 -14.83
C TYR A 205 -0.79 -25.21 -15.32
N SER A 206 -0.48 -26.48 -15.08
CA SER A 206 -1.41 -27.60 -15.23
C SER A 206 -1.25 -28.55 -14.05
N GLU A 207 -2.34 -29.17 -13.62
CA GLU A 207 -2.28 -30.17 -12.54
C GLU A 207 -1.47 -31.42 -12.95
N GLU A 208 -1.40 -31.73 -14.24
CA GLU A 208 -0.68 -32.89 -14.77
C GLU A 208 0.83 -32.63 -14.88
N THR A 209 1.22 -31.47 -15.40
CA THR A 209 2.64 -31.14 -15.65
C THR A 209 3.29 -30.36 -14.52
N GLY A 210 2.50 -29.81 -13.60
CA GLY A 210 2.95 -29.01 -12.48
C GLY A 210 3.16 -27.53 -12.83
N PRO A 211 4.13 -26.85 -12.18
CA PRO A 211 4.39 -25.43 -12.39
C PRO A 211 4.79 -25.16 -13.85
N GLY A 212 4.64 -23.90 -14.29
CA GLY A 212 5.08 -23.46 -15.60
C GLY A 212 6.61 -23.56 -15.81
N PRO A 213 7.10 -23.15 -16.99
CA PRO A 213 8.46 -23.47 -17.44
C PRO A 213 9.57 -22.69 -16.72
N ILE A 214 9.21 -21.71 -15.88
CA ILE A 214 10.20 -20.86 -15.23
C ILE A 214 10.78 -21.60 -14.02
N PRO A 215 12.11 -21.73 -13.90
CA PRO A 215 12.71 -22.33 -12.73
C PRO A 215 12.28 -21.59 -11.45
N TRP A 216 11.82 -22.33 -10.45
CA TRP A 216 11.24 -21.77 -9.22
C TRP A 216 12.17 -20.74 -8.53
N TRP A 217 13.49 -20.93 -8.61
CA TRP A 217 14.47 -20.06 -7.98
C TRP A 217 14.54 -18.67 -8.64
N VAL A 218 14.20 -18.56 -9.94
CA VAL A 218 14.10 -17.27 -10.64
C VAL A 218 12.92 -16.48 -10.09
N THR A 219 11.77 -17.12 -9.99
CA THR A 219 10.55 -16.48 -9.45
C THR A 219 10.73 -16.12 -7.97
N ALA A 220 11.32 -17.01 -7.17
CA ALA A 220 11.63 -16.76 -5.77
C ALA A 220 12.61 -15.58 -5.58
N THR A 221 13.63 -15.48 -6.44
CA THR A 221 14.57 -14.34 -6.42
C THR A 221 13.84 -13.01 -6.70
N GLY A 222 12.86 -13.03 -7.61
CA GLY A 222 12.00 -11.90 -7.88
C GLY A 222 11.14 -11.48 -6.69
N ASP A 223 10.42 -12.44 -6.12
CA ASP A 223 9.54 -12.22 -4.97
C ASP A 223 10.32 -11.67 -3.78
N TYR A 224 11.37 -12.38 -3.35
CA TYR A 224 12.14 -11.99 -2.18
C TYR A 224 12.92 -10.68 -2.42
N GLY A 225 13.48 -10.50 -3.62
CA GLY A 225 14.17 -9.26 -4.00
C GLY A 225 13.23 -8.04 -4.00
N TRP A 226 11.98 -8.22 -4.43
CA TRP A 226 10.97 -7.18 -4.37
C TRP A 226 10.62 -6.79 -2.92
N PHE A 227 10.44 -7.75 -2.03
CA PHE A 227 10.20 -7.48 -0.61
C PHE A 227 11.38 -6.78 0.08
N VAL A 228 12.62 -7.14 -0.26
CA VAL A 228 13.80 -6.40 0.20
C VAL A 228 13.76 -4.97 -0.31
N CYS A 229 13.42 -4.75 -1.59
CA CYS A 229 13.24 -3.41 -2.14
C CYS A 229 12.18 -2.62 -1.38
N LEU A 230 11.04 -3.21 -1.01
CA LEU A 230 10.01 -2.53 -0.21
C LEU A 230 10.52 -2.10 1.17
N GLY A 231 11.35 -2.91 1.84
CA GLY A 231 11.95 -2.52 3.11
C GLY A 231 12.93 -1.34 2.99
N VAL A 232 13.60 -1.23 1.84
CA VAL A 232 14.60 -0.19 1.57
C VAL A 232 13.99 1.07 0.93
N GLN A 233 12.85 0.96 0.25
CA GLN A 233 12.27 2.05 -0.55
C GLN A 233 12.02 3.33 0.25
N GLY A 234 11.67 3.23 1.53
CA GLY A 234 11.39 4.39 2.38
C GLY A 234 12.61 5.30 2.56
N TYR A 235 13.82 4.75 2.42
CA TYR A 235 15.09 5.48 2.49
C TYR A 235 15.52 6.02 1.12
N MET A 236 15.16 5.33 0.04
CA MET A 236 15.57 5.66 -1.34
C MET A 236 14.57 6.56 -2.08
N ARG A 237 13.35 6.70 -1.56
CA ARG A 237 12.28 7.51 -2.16
C ARG A 237 12.66 9.01 -2.12
N PRO A 238 12.57 9.72 -3.26
CA PRO A 238 12.73 11.17 -3.29
C PRO A 238 11.75 11.87 -2.34
N ARG A 239 12.24 12.84 -1.57
CA ARG A 239 11.41 13.55 -0.57
C ARG A 239 10.98 14.91 -1.11
N ALA A 240 9.82 14.97 -1.72
CA ALA A 240 9.26 16.22 -2.21
C ALA A 240 8.92 17.19 -1.05
N PRO A 241 8.71 18.49 -1.33
CA PRO A 241 8.44 19.52 -0.32
C PRO A 241 7.33 19.14 0.65
N SER A 242 7.52 19.40 1.93
CA SER A 242 6.51 19.07 2.94
C SER A 242 5.31 20.02 2.87
N LEU A 243 4.14 19.52 3.23
CA LEU A 243 2.92 20.31 3.37
C LEU A 243 2.85 20.91 4.77
N ARG A 244 2.52 22.20 4.86
CA ARG A 244 2.14 22.85 6.11
C ARG A 244 0.62 22.82 6.23
N LEU A 245 0.12 22.27 7.33
CA LEU A 245 -1.29 22.27 7.70
C LEU A 245 -1.48 23.17 8.91
N ASP A 246 -2.26 24.24 8.75
CA ASP A 246 -2.66 25.11 9.85
C ASP A 246 -4.06 24.68 10.32
N PHE A 247 -4.20 24.34 11.61
CA PHE A 247 -5.47 23.91 12.20
C PHE A 247 -6.09 25.04 13.01
N ALA A 248 -7.35 25.36 12.71
CA ALA A 248 -8.18 26.23 13.52
C ALA A 248 -9.39 25.44 14.02
N LEU A 249 -9.77 25.67 15.28
CA LEU A 249 -11.10 25.26 15.74
C LEU A 249 -12.10 26.27 15.18
N THR A 250 -13.10 25.77 14.47
CA THR A 250 -14.24 26.56 14.00
C THR A 250 -15.43 26.25 14.90
N SER A 251 -16.20 27.28 15.29
CA SER A 251 -17.50 27.04 15.93
C SER A 251 -18.46 26.45 14.90
N ASP A 252 -19.46 25.68 15.34
CA ASP A 252 -20.58 25.29 14.49
C ASP A 252 -21.32 26.53 13.96
N ASP A 253 -21.29 27.64 14.70
CA ASP A 253 -21.84 28.93 14.28
C ASP A 253 -21.13 29.53 13.05
N ASP A 254 -19.87 29.13 12.80
CA ASP A 254 -19.08 29.59 11.66
C ASP A 254 -19.37 28.77 10.38
N PHE A 255 -20.10 27.65 10.49
CA PHE A 255 -20.49 26.83 9.36
C PHE A 255 -21.64 27.48 8.59
N GLN A 256 -21.31 28.32 7.61
CA GLN A 256 -22.30 28.72 6.61
C GLN A 256 -22.58 27.54 5.67
N VAL A 257 -23.76 26.93 5.81
CA VAL A 257 -24.27 25.98 4.82
C VAL A 257 -24.46 26.73 3.51
N LEU A 258 -23.49 26.61 2.60
CA LEU A 258 -23.56 27.12 1.23
C LEU A 258 -24.74 26.44 0.52
N GLY A 259 -25.93 27.01 0.65
CA GLY A 259 -27.17 26.40 0.14
C GLY A 259 -28.44 26.78 0.89
N GLU A 260 -28.37 27.29 2.14
CA GLU A 260 -29.53 27.97 2.70
C GLU A 260 -29.73 29.28 1.94
N ARG A 261 -30.66 29.24 0.97
CA ARG A 261 -31.30 30.46 0.47
C ARG A 261 -31.78 31.19 1.71
N LYS A 262 -31.12 32.31 2.05
CA LYS A 262 -31.70 33.27 3.00
C LYS A 262 -33.16 33.43 2.57
N PRO A 263 -34.15 33.13 3.43
CA PRO A 263 -35.54 33.38 3.09
C PRO A 263 -35.58 34.81 2.61
N ALA A 264 -36.09 35.00 1.39
CA ALA A 264 -36.14 36.31 0.77
C ALA A 264 -36.76 37.24 1.81
N VAL A 265 -35.96 38.16 2.34
CA VAL A 265 -36.45 39.17 3.26
C VAL A 265 -37.52 39.87 2.46
N GLU A 266 -38.79 39.60 2.78
CA GLU A 266 -39.92 40.29 2.18
C GLU A 266 -39.64 41.76 2.40
N SER A 267 -39.23 42.43 1.32
CA SER A 267 -38.97 43.85 1.31
C SER A 267 -40.32 44.49 1.62
N GLY A 268 -40.53 44.81 2.89
CA GLY A 268 -41.71 45.48 3.40
C GLY A 268 -41.96 46.71 2.56
N ARG A 269 -42.92 46.58 1.65
CA ARG A 269 -43.42 47.65 0.81
C ARG A 269 -44.19 48.55 1.76
N THR A 270 -43.53 49.56 2.32
CA THR A 270 -44.18 50.63 3.05
C THR A 270 -45.04 51.39 2.05
N SER A 271 -46.32 51.02 1.96
CA SER A 271 -47.34 51.82 1.30
C SER A 271 -47.56 53.09 2.13
N GLY A 272 -46.75 54.11 1.86
CA GLY A 272 -47.09 55.48 2.20
C GLY A 272 -48.19 55.93 1.25
N SER A 273 -49.41 56.05 1.78
CA SER A 273 -50.46 56.84 1.15
C SER A 273 -50.47 58.23 1.82
N PRO A 274 -50.63 59.33 1.05
CA PRO A 274 -50.78 60.69 1.57
C PRO A 274 -52.12 60.89 2.31
#